data_AF-A0A2V7TNE9-F1
#
_entry.id   AF-A0A2V7TNE9-F1
#
_cell.length_a   1.000
_cell.length_b   1.000
_cell.length_c   1.000
_cell.angle_alpha   90.00
_cell.angle_beta   90.00
_cell.angle_gamma   90.00
#
_symmetry.space_group_name_H-M   'P 1'
#
loop_
_entity.id
_entity.type
_entity.pdbx_description
1 polymer ?
#
loop_
_entity_poly.entity_id
_entity_poly.type
_entity_poly.pdbx_seq_one_letter_code
_entity_poly.pdbx_strand_id
1 'polypeptide(L)'
;MAVKNRDVVVFSILKPSACSQCGVERLPGNFLRIEAERPLCLKCAHLDHLVWPPAGDTALTRRSRKYSSLSAVVLRFSRSRGQYERQGLLVEAAALERAQSECISDEGRRRVARGRAAVTRERADARYVRQFAELIRSLYPGCPEEEALAVAARACEKHSGRVGRSAAAKELAADAVDLAVKAHIRHTHTKEVR
;
A
#
# COMPACT_ATOMS: atom_id res chain seq x y z
N MET A 1 1.13 31.23 4.84
CA MET A 1 0.13 30.75 3.87
C MET A 1 0.69 29.53 3.16
N ALA A 2 0.23 28.33 3.50
CA ALA A 2 0.68 27.11 2.85
C ALA A 2 0.06 27.05 1.45
N VAL A 3 0.86 27.32 0.41
CA VAL A 3 0.46 27.04 -0.97
C VAL A 3 0.09 25.56 -1.00
N LYS A 4 -1.19 25.25 -1.23
CA LYS A 4 -1.65 23.88 -1.55
C LYS A 4 -0.96 23.49 -2.85
N ASN A 5 0.25 22.94 -2.73
CA ASN A 5 1.05 22.55 -3.87
C ASN A 5 0.30 21.40 -4.55
N ARG A 6 -0.30 21.68 -5.71
CA ARG A 6 -0.75 20.60 -6.60
C ARG A 6 0.53 19.83 -6.92
N ASP A 7 0.60 18.58 -6.49
CA ASP A 7 1.77 17.74 -6.73
C ASP A 7 2.10 17.78 -8.23
N VAL A 8 3.35 18.08 -8.58
CA VAL A 8 3.81 18.04 -9.97
C VAL A 8 3.66 16.60 -10.45
N VAL A 9 3.11 16.38 -11.65
CA VAL A 9 2.89 15.04 -12.19
C VAL A 9 3.74 14.83 -13.44
N VAL A 10 4.48 13.72 -13.46
CA VAL A 10 5.24 13.24 -14.61
C VAL A 10 4.74 11.86 -15.02
N PHE A 11 4.80 11.57 -16.32
CA PHE A 11 4.32 10.33 -16.91
C PHE A 11 5.50 9.50 -17.39
N SER A 12 5.57 8.25 -16.94
CA SER A 12 6.45 7.24 -17.53
C SER A 12 5.82 6.72 -18.81
N ILE A 13 6.45 7.03 -19.96
CA ILE A 13 5.89 6.73 -21.28
C ILE A 13 6.03 5.26 -21.63
N LEU A 14 5.03 4.71 -22.33
CA LEU A 14 5.05 3.32 -22.81
C LEU A 14 5.52 3.19 -24.27
N LYS A 15 5.53 4.29 -25.02
CA LYS A 15 5.92 4.37 -26.43
C LYS A 15 6.91 5.53 -26.60
N PRO A 16 7.75 5.51 -27.64
CA PRO A 16 8.57 6.67 -27.99
C PRO A 16 7.70 7.93 -28.15
N SER A 17 8.18 9.07 -27.68
CA SER A 17 7.45 10.34 -27.76
C SER A 17 8.43 11.51 -27.76
N ALA A 18 8.20 12.48 -28.65
CA ALA A 18 9.03 13.66 -28.79
C ALA A 18 8.62 14.76 -27.80
N CYS A 19 9.62 15.48 -27.28
CA CYS A 19 9.40 16.71 -26.52
C CYS A 19 8.95 17.84 -27.45
N SER A 20 7.86 18.53 -27.13
CA SER A 20 7.34 19.63 -27.95
C SER A 20 8.23 20.88 -28.00
N GLN A 21 9.18 21.02 -27.07
CA GLN A 21 10.07 22.19 -27.02
C GLN A 21 11.44 21.93 -27.67
N CYS A 22 12.09 20.81 -27.37
CA CYS A 22 13.42 20.51 -27.92
C CYS A 22 13.41 19.52 -29.08
N GLY A 23 12.26 18.93 -29.43
CA GLY A 23 12.12 17.94 -30.51
C GLY A 23 12.77 16.58 -30.24
N VAL A 24 13.56 16.44 -29.17
CA VAL A 24 14.28 15.19 -28.86
C VAL A 24 13.29 14.10 -28.45
N GLU A 25 13.45 12.93 -29.05
CA GLU A 25 12.68 11.74 -28.72
C GLU A 25 13.05 11.15 -27.35
N ARG A 26 12.05 10.64 -26.64
CA ARG A 26 12.19 9.92 -25.38
C ARG A 26 11.76 8.48 -25.57
N LEU A 27 12.59 7.56 -25.11
CA LEU A 27 12.34 6.12 -25.20
C LEU A 27 11.35 5.66 -24.12
N PRO A 28 10.65 4.53 -24.30
CA PRO A 28 9.82 3.92 -23.27
C PRO A 28 10.53 3.85 -21.91
N GLY A 29 9.81 4.19 -20.84
CA GLY A 29 10.33 4.28 -19.48
C GLY A 29 10.83 5.68 -19.08
N ASN A 30 11.16 6.55 -20.04
CA ASN A 30 11.49 7.95 -19.74
C ASN A 30 10.27 8.75 -19.28
N PHE A 31 10.53 9.97 -18.81
CA PHE A 31 9.51 10.82 -18.20
C PHE A 31 9.17 12.02 -19.07
N LEU A 32 7.87 12.30 -19.18
CA LEU A 32 7.32 13.51 -19.78
C LEU A 32 6.38 14.21 -18.79
N ARG A 33 6.42 15.54 -18.80
CA ARG A 33 5.52 16.43 -18.07
C ARG A 33 4.56 17.05 -19.09
N ILE A 34 3.26 17.03 -18.82
CA ILE A 34 2.27 17.67 -19.69
C ILE A 34 1.98 19.09 -19.21
N GLU A 35 2.47 20.09 -19.94
CA GLU A 35 2.24 21.51 -19.65
C GLU A 35 1.54 22.19 -20.82
N ALA A 36 0.42 22.86 -20.55
CA ALA A 36 -0.44 23.46 -21.58
C ALA A 36 -0.71 22.49 -22.75
N GLU A 37 -1.09 21.24 -22.42
CA GLU A 37 -1.37 20.14 -23.36
C GLU A 37 -0.18 19.68 -24.21
N ARG A 38 1.04 20.15 -23.90
CA ARG A 38 2.27 19.79 -24.62
C ARG A 38 3.16 18.87 -23.79
N PRO A 39 3.64 17.75 -24.34
CA PRO A 39 4.63 16.91 -23.66
C PRO A 39 6.02 17.56 -23.64
N LEU A 40 6.54 17.81 -22.44
CA LEU A 40 7.89 18.31 -22.20
C LEU A 40 8.75 17.24 -21.53
N CYS A 41 10.00 17.11 -21.97
CA CYS A 41 10.98 16.30 -21.23
C CYS A 41 11.36 16.99 -19.92
N LEU A 42 11.92 16.23 -18.96
CA LEU A 42 12.28 16.78 -17.64
C LEU A 42 13.15 18.03 -17.72
N LYS A 43 14.12 18.07 -18.64
CA LYS A 43 14.98 19.25 -18.83
C LYS A 43 14.20 20.49 -19.28
N CYS A 44 13.29 20.34 -20.24
CA CYS A 44 12.45 21.44 -20.73
C CYS A 44 11.42 21.88 -19.67
N ALA A 45 11.00 20.97 -18.80
CA ALA A 45 10.12 21.26 -17.67
C ALA A 45 10.88 21.72 -16.41
N HIS A 46 12.20 21.90 -16.46
CA HIS A 46 13.07 22.24 -15.32
C HIS A 46 12.99 21.25 -14.14
N LEU A 47 12.78 19.97 -14.42
CA LEU A 47 12.67 18.85 -13.46
C LEU A 47 13.82 17.84 -13.58
N ASP A 48 14.86 18.14 -14.38
CA ASP A 48 15.98 17.23 -14.65
C ASP A 48 16.93 17.02 -13.46
N HIS A 49 16.90 17.90 -12.47
CA HIS A 49 17.60 17.75 -11.20
C HIS A 49 16.91 16.79 -10.23
N LEU A 50 15.71 16.30 -10.57
CA LEU A 50 14.99 15.31 -9.77
C LEU A 50 15.39 13.89 -10.17
N VAL A 51 15.68 13.08 -9.17
CA VAL A 51 16.08 11.68 -9.29
C VAL A 51 14.99 10.75 -8.78
N TRP A 52 14.94 9.54 -9.34
CA TRP A 52 14.01 8.49 -8.93
C TRP A 52 14.62 7.64 -7.80
N PRO A 53 14.07 7.67 -6.57
CA PRO A 53 14.56 6.84 -5.47
C PRO A 53 14.32 5.34 -5.71
N PRO A 54 15.21 4.45 -5.25
CA PRO A 54 14.98 3.01 -5.33
C PRO A 54 13.68 2.63 -4.62
N ALA A 55 12.98 1.65 -5.18
CA ALA A 55 11.79 1.09 -4.54
C ALA A 55 12.16 0.24 -3.32
N GLY A 56 11.23 0.09 -2.38
CA GLY A 56 11.31 -0.92 -1.30
C GLY A 56 11.51 -0.37 0.12
N ASP A 57 11.96 0.87 0.30
CA ASP A 57 12.02 1.49 1.64
C ASP A 57 11.06 2.68 1.76
N THR A 58 9.94 2.44 2.46
CA THR A 58 8.95 3.49 2.74
C THR A 58 9.52 4.65 3.56
N ALA A 59 10.46 4.38 4.47
CA ALA A 59 11.09 5.44 5.26
C ALA A 59 11.95 6.34 4.38
N LEU A 60 12.69 5.75 3.44
CA LEU A 60 13.49 6.48 2.45
C LEU A 60 12.59 7.40 1.63
N THR A 61 11.58 6.87 0.94
CA THR A 61 10.68 7.67 0.08
C THR A 61 10.00 8.80 0.86
N ARG A 62 9.56 8.53 2.10
CA ARG A 62 8.93 9.55 2.96
C ARG A 62 9.91 10.64 3.37
N ARG A 63 11.15 10.28 3.73
CA ARG A 63 12.21 11.23 4.10
C ARG A 63 12.67 12.05 2.91
N SER A 64 12.90 11.43 1.76
CA SER A 64 13.29 12.15 0.55
C SER A 64 12.22 13.18 0.16
N ARG A 65 10.93 12.82 0.19
CA ARG A 65 9.85 13.80 -0.04
C ARG A 65 9.83 14.93 0.99
N LYS A 66 10.14 14.64 2.26
CA LYS A 66 10.19 15.65 3.34
C LYS A 66 11.33 16.64 3.15
N TYR A 67 12.50 16.17 2.73
CA TYR A 67 13.69 17.00 2.58
C TYR A 67 13.77 17.71 1.24
N SER A 68 13.02 17.24 0.25
CA SER A 68 12.99 17.88 -1.06
C SER A 68 12.08 19.09 -1.04
N SER A 69 12.57 20.19 -1.59
CA SER A 69 11.82 21.41 -1.87
C SER A 69 10.84 21.22 -3.04
N LEU A 70 11.23 20.42 -4.03
CA LEU A 70 10.46 20.09 -5.22
C LEU A 70 10.33 18.58 -5.38
N SER A 71 9.12 18.10 -5.67
CA SER A 71 8.90 16.68 -5.95
C SER A 71 7.87 16.49 -7.04
N ALA A 72 8.01 15.41 -7.83
CA ALA A 72 7.08 15.07 -8.89
C ALA A 72 6.57 13.63 -8.75
N VAL A 73 5.26 13.45 -8.72
CA VAL A 73 4.61 12.14 -8.70
C VAL A 73 4.72 11.50 -10.07
N VAL A 74 5.19 10.25 -10.11
CA VAL A 74 5.24 9.52 -11.37
C VAL A 74 4.01 8.65 -11.53
N LEU A 75 3.31 8.85 -12.63
CA LEU A 75 2.25 7.99 -13.11
C LEU A 75 2.73 7.14 -14.29
N ARG A 76 2.26 5.90 -14.35
CA ARG A 76 2.44 5.02 -15.50
C ARG A 76 1.12 4.38 -15.85
N PHE A 77 0.82 4.29 -17.14
CA PHE A 77 -0.38 3.60 -17.59
C PHE A 77 -0.24 2.09 -17.39
N SER A 78 -1.18 1.49 -16.68
CA SER A 78 -1.28 0.05 -16.49
C SER A 78 -2.13 -0.56 -17.60
N ARG A 79 -1.53 -1.38 -18.47
CA ARG A 79 -2.24 -2.03 -19.57
C ARG A 79 -3.25 -3.06 -19.08
N SER A 80 -2.95 -3.76 -17.98
CA SER A 80 -3.83 -4.79 -17.42
C SER A 80 -5.07 -4.21 -16.73
N ARG A 81 -4.95 -3.00 -16.15
CA ARG A 81 -6.05 -2.33 -15.44
C ARG A 81 -6.69 -1.19 -16.24
N GLY A 82 -6.15 -0.82 -17.40
CA GLY A 82 -6.67 0.24 -18.26
C GLY A 82 -6.63 1.64 -17.66
N GLN A 83 -5.80 1.89 -16.64
CA GLN A 83 -5.76 3.15 -15.91
C GLN A 83 -4.34 3.56 -15.51
N TYR A 84 -4.14 4.83 -15.16
CA TYR A 84 -2.87 5.33 -14.65
C TYR A 84 -2.66 4.95 -13.19
N GLU A 85 -1.47 4.44 -12.89
CA GLU A 85 -1.08 4.03 -11.55
C GLU A 85 0.14 4.83 -11.09
N ARG A 86 0.09 5.26 -9.83
CA ARG A 86 1.22 5.90 -9.17
C ARG A 86 2.34 4.89 -8.95
N GLN A 87 3.49 5.15 -9.57
CA GLN A 87 4.67 4.30 -9.49
C GLN A 87 5.64 4.76 -8.39
N GLY A 88 5.74 6.08 -8.18
CA GLY A 88 6.75 6.63 -7.29
C GLY A 88 6.74 8.15 -7.25
N LEU A 89 7.89 8.70 -6.87
CA LEU A 89 8.13 10.12 -6.73
C LEU A 89 9.55 10.44 -7.20
N LEU A 90 9.73 11.49 -7.99
CA LEU A 90 11.02 12.11 -8.24
C LEU A 90 11.28 13.17 -7.16
N VAL A 91 12.52 13.25 -6.68
CA VAL A 91 12.97 14.13 -5.59
C VAL A 91 14.36 14.66 -5.91
N GLU A 92 14.78 15.76 -5.28
CA GLU A 92 16.14 16.28 -5.43
C GLU A 92 17.18 15.28 -4.94
N ALA A 93 18.32 15.20 -5.64
CA ALA A 93 19.43 14.31 -5.30
C ALA A 93 19.93 14.53 -3.86
N ALA A 94 20.14 15.78 -3.45
CA ALA A 94 20.59 16.11 -2.10
C ALA A 94 19.59 15.66 -1.01
N ALA A 95 18.28 15.73 -1.30
CA ALA A 95 17.25 15.25 -0.39
C ALA A 95 17.26 13.72 -0.26
N LEU A 96 17.53 13.02 -1.38
CA LEU A 96 17.69 11.57 -1.38
C LEU A 96 18.93 11.13 -0.60
N GLU A 97 20.09 11.75 -0.82
CA GLU A 97 21.33 11.45 -0.11
C GLU A 97 21.19 11.62 1.40
N ARG A 98 20.64 12.76 1.84
CA ARG A 98 20.33 12.99 3.26
C ARG A 98 19.41 11.90 3.82
N ALA A 99 18.35 11.55 3.08
CA ALA A 99 17.42 10.51 3.49
C ALA A 99 18.09 9.14 3.60
N GLN A 100 19.02 8.80 2.69
CA GLN A 100 19.80 7.57 2.73
C GLN A 100 20.71 7.51 3.97
N SER A 101 21.46 8.57 4.25
CA SER A 101 22.32 8.63 5.44
C SER A 101 21.54 8.45 6.74
N GLU A 102 20.38 9.09 6.86
CA GLU A 102 19.51 8.92 8.02
C GLU A 102 18.92 7.50 8.09
N CYS A 103 18.51 6.92 6.96
CA CYS A 103 18.01 5.54 6.89
C CYS A 103 19.05 4.52 7.34
N ILE A 104 20.30 4.69 6.90
CA ILE A 104 21.41 3.81 7.30
C ILE A 104 21.66 3.95 8.82
N SER A 105 21.69 5.19 9.31
CA SER A 105 21.95 5.47 10.73
C SER A 105 20.91 4.85 11.67
N ASP A 106 19.63 4.85 11.28
CA ASP A 106 18.54 4.41 12.15
C ASP A 106 17.95 3.03 11.81
N GLU A 107 18.50 2.33 10.82
CA GLU A 107 18.01 1.00 10.37
C GLU A 107 17.94 0.01 11.53
N GLY A 108 18.97 -0.03 12.39
CA GLY A 108 18.99 -0.91 13.56
C GLY A 108 17.83 -0.64 14.52
N ARG A 109 17.58 0.64 14.84
CA ARG A 109 16.46 1.05 15.71
C ARG A 109 15.11 0.70 15.06
N ARG A 110 14.95 0.96 13.76
CA ARG A 110 13.75 0.60 13.00
C ARG A 110 13.53 -0.91 12.98
N ARG A 111 14.58 -1.71 12.80
CA ARG A 111 14.50 -3.18 12.82
C ARG A 111 14.01 -3.69 14.18
N VAL A 112 14.59 -3.22 15.28
CA VAL A 112 14.15 -3.61 16.64
C VAL A 112 12.70 -3.19 16.88
N ALA A 113 12.32 -1.97 16.50
CA ALA A 113 10.95 -1.50 16.63
C ALA A 113 9.96 -2.33 15.80
N ARG A 114 10.32 -2.71 14.55
CA ARG A 114 9.51 -3.61 13.70
C ARG A 114 9.33 -4.98 14.36
N GLY A 115 10.39 -5.54 14.94
CA GLY A 115 10.34 -6.81 15.67
C GLY A 115 9.38 -6.74 16.86
N ARG A 116 9.52 -5.72 17.72
CA ARG A 116 8.61 -5.51 18.86
C ARG A 116 7.15 -5.32 18.41
N ALA A 117 6.93 -4.52 17.38
CA ALA A 117 5.59 -4.30 16.83
C ALA A 117 4.98 -5.58 16.24
N ALA A 118 5.78 -6.45 15.63
CA ALA A 118 5.31 -7.75 15.12
C ALA A 118 4.81 -8.64 16.26
N VAL A 119 5.57 -8.76 17.34
CA VAL A 119 5.16 -9.52 18.55
C VAL A 119 3.88 -8.94 19.16
N THR A 120 3.79 -7.62 19.30
CA THR A 120 2.57 -6.97 19.82
C THR A 120 1.37 -7.23 18.94
N ARG A 121 1.52 -7.19 17.61
CA ARG A 121 0.45 -7.51 16.66
C ARG A 121 0.02 -8.96 16.74
N GLU A 122 0.96 -9.89 16.83
CA GLU A 122 0.65 -11.32 16.98
C GLU A 122 -0.14 -11.59 18.26
N ARG A 123 0.26 -11.00 19.38
CA ARG A 123 -0.50 -11.08 20.64
C ARG A 123 -1.91 -10.48 20.52
N ALA A 124 -2.03 -9.34 19.85
CA ALA A 124 -3.34 -8.70 19.62
C ALA A 124 -4.23 -9.56 18.70
N ASP A 125 -3.65 -10.14 17.65
CA ASP A 125 -4.35 -11.02 16.73
C ASP A 125 -4.86 -12.29 17.45
N ALA A 126 -4.04 -12.90 18.31
CA ALA A 126 -4.44 -14.05 19.11
C ALA A 126 -5.58 -13.71 20.09
N ARG A 127 -5.55 -12.54 20.73
CA ARG A 127 -6.66 -12.06 21.58
C ARG A 127 -7.93 -11.84 20.77
N TYR A 128 -7.80 -11.23 19.60
CA TYR A 128 -8.93 -10.97 18.72
C TYR A 128 -9.61 -12.26 18.24
N VAL A 129 -8.84 -13.29 17.89
CA VAL A 129 -9.39 -14.63 17.56
C VAL A 129 -10.17 -15.22 18.74
N ARG A 130 -9.65 -15.11 19.97
CA ARG A 130 -10.35 -15.61 21.16
C ARG A 130 -11.66 -14.87 21.42
N GLN A 131 -11.65 -13.54 21.35
CA GLN A 131 -12.86 -12.72 21.50
C GLN A 131 -13.90 -13.03 20.43
N PHE A 132 -13.47 -13.28 19.19
CA PHE A 132 -14.36 -13.70 18.12
C PHE A 132 -15.01 -15.06 18.42
N ALA A 133 -14.24 -16.03 18.93
CA ALA A 133 -14.76 -17.34 19.32
C ALA A 133 -15.72 -17.26 20.51
N GLU A 134 -15.43 -16.43 21.52
CA GLU A 134 -16.33 -16.15 22.64
C GLU A 134 -17.67 -15.56 22.16
N LEU A 135 -17.60 -14.63 21.21
CA LEU A 135 -18.80 -14.04 20.61
C LEU A 135 -19.61 -15.08 19.81
N ILE A 136 -18.96 -15.96 19.05
CA ILE A 136 -19.64 -17.09 18.39
C ILE A 136 -20.38 -17.93 19.43
N ARG A 137 -19.73 -18.31 20.53
CA ARG A 137 -20.37 -19.14 21.56
C ARG A 137 -21.53 -18.43 22.26
N SER A 138 -21.48 -17.11 22.39
CA SER A 138 -22.60 -16.34 22.94
C SER A 138 -23.80 -16.27 21.99
N LEU A 139 -23.56 -16.18 20.68
CA LEU A 139 -24.60 -16.12 19.64
C LEU A 139 -25.14 -17.51 19.28
N TYR A 140 -24.31 -18.55 19.40
CA TYR A 140 -24.62 -19.95 19.11
C TYR A 140 -24.24 -20.84 20.30
N PRO A 141 -25.08 -20.93 21.35
CA PRO A 141 -24.75 -21.66 22.58
C PRO A 141 -24.49 -23.16 22.38
N GLY A 142 -24.99 -23.75 21.29
CA GLY A 142 -24.75 -25.16 20.94
C GLY A 142 -23.43 -25.42 20.21
N CYS A 143 -22.65 -24.39 19.88
CA CYS A 143 -21.39 -24.56 19.17
C CYS A 143 -20.27 -25.04 20.12
N PRO A 144 -19.60 -26.17 19.82
CA PRO A 144 -18.43 -26.62 20.56
C PRO A 144 -17.30 -25.60 20.55
N GLU A 145 -16.51 -25.55 21.62
CA GLU A 145 -15.40 -24.59 21.75
C GLU A 145 -14.37 -24.73 20.64
N GLU A 146 -14.01 -25.97 20.28
CA GLU A 146 -13.05 -26.26 19.22
C GLU A 146 -13.55 -25.76 17.86
N GLU A 147 -14.84 -25.90 17.58
CA GLU A 147 -15.46 -25.47 16.31
C GLU A 147 -15.55 -23.94 16.25
N ALA A 148 -15.93 -23.28 17.35
CA ALA A 148 -15.93 -21.82 17.45
C ALA A 148 -14.52 -21.23 17.24
N LEU A 149 -13.49 -21.86 17.81
CA LEU A 149 -12.09 -21.47 17.60
C LEU A 149 -11.65 -21.70 16.16
N ALA A 150 -12.05 -22.79 15.51
CA ALA A 150 -11.74 -23.07 14.12
C ALA A 150 -12.37 -22.04 13.17
N VAL A 151 -13.64 -21.69 13.39
CA VAL A 151 -14.34 -20.62 12.66
C VAL A 151 -13.61 -19.29 12.86
N ALA A 152 -13.31 -18.92 14.10
CA ALA A 152 -12.64 -17.67 14.43
C ALA A 152 -11.25 -17.56 13.80
N ALA A 153 -10.44 -18.61 13.88
CA ALA A 153 -9.11 -18.66 13.28
C ALA A 153 -9.17 -18.48 11.75
N ARG A 154 -10.10 -19.18 11.09
CA ARG A 154 -10.31 -19.09 9.64
C ARG A 154 -10.85 -17.72 9.21
N ALA A 155 -11.74 -17.13 9.99
CA ALA A 155 -12.34 -15.81 9.72
C ALA A 155 -11.33 -14.67 9.91
N CYS A 156 -10.41 -14.81 10.87
CA CYS A 156 -9.40 -13.82 11.23
C CYS A 156 -8.06 -13.98 10.48
N GLU A 157 -7.93 -14.99 9.62
CA GLU A 157 -6.73 -15.29 8.85
C GLU A 157 -6.29 -14.10 7.97
N LYS A 158 -5.02 -13.70 8.09
CA LYS A 158 -4.46 -12.54 7.37
C LYS A 158 -4.46 -12.76 5.86
N HIS A 159 -4.66 -11.66 5.11
CA HIS A 159 -4.54 -11.62 3.65
C HIS A 159 -5.46 -12.57 2.86
N SER A 160 -6.45 -13.18 3.52
CA SER A 160 -7.39 -14.11 2.91
C SER A 160 -8.52 -13.43 2.12
N GLY A 161 -8.61 -12.10 2.18
CA GLY A 161 -9.78 -11.35 1.68
C GLY A 161 -11.05 -11.57 2.50
N ARG A 162 -10.97 -12.32 3.61
CA ARG A 162 -12.10 -12.68 4.47
C ARG A 162 -12.35 -11.61 5.53
N VAL A 163 -13.56 -11.69 6.09
CA VAL A 163 -14.24 -10.67 6.90
C VAL A 163 -13.36 -10.08 8.02
N GLY A 164 -12.43 -10.84 8.63
CA GLY A 164 -11.73 -10.52 9.88
C GLY A 164 -10.95 -9.21 10.00
N ARG A 165 -10.83 -8.38 8.95
CA ARG A 165 -10.27 -7.01 9.05
C ARG A 165 -11.09 -5.93 8.32
N SER A 166 -12.34 -6.22 7.94
CA SER A 166 -13.30 -5.17 7.57
C SER A 166 -13.55 -4.24 8.76
N ALA A 167 -14.10 -3.05 8.51
CA ALA A 167 -14.46 -2.13 9.60
C ALA A 167 -15.41 -2.82 10.60
N ALA A 168 -16.42 -3.52 10.09
CA ALA A 168 -17.39 -4.28 10.88
C ALA A 168 -16.75 -5.43 11.69
N ALA A 169 -15.74 -6.10 11.15
CA ALA A 169 -15.04 -7.16 11.88
C ALA A 169 -14.19 -6.60 13.03
N LYS A 170 -13.52 -5.45 12.83
CA LYS A 170 -12.77 -4.79 13.90
C LYS A 170 -13.67 -4.38 15.08
N GLU A 171 -14.95 -4.14 14.83
CA GLU A 171 -15.95 -3.84 15.85
C GLU A 171 -16.65 -5.08 16.42
N LEU A 172 -16.25 -6.29 16.00
CA LEU A 172 -16.90 -7.54 16.36
C LEU A 172 -18.43 -7.50 16.10
N ALA A 173 -18.84 -6.89 15.00
CA ALA A 173 -20.25 -6.78 14.66
C ALA A 173 -20.89 -8.17 14.50
N ALA A 174 -22.08 -8.37 15.07
CA ALA A 174 -22.76 -9.67 15.06
C ALA A 174 -22.96 -10.22 13.63
N ASP A 175 -23.28 -9.36 12.66
CA ASP A 175 -23.43 -9.75 11.25
C ASP A 175 -22.14 -10.33 10.64
N ALA A 176 -20.98 -9.80 11.03
CA ALA A 176 -19.68 -10.30 10.58
C ALA A 176 -19.38 -11.69 11.14
N VAL A 177 -19.83 -11.97 12.38
CA VAL A 177 -19.73 -13.28 13.02
C VAL A 177 -20.66 -14.30 12.36
N ASP A 178 -21.92 -13.93 12.12
CA ASP A 178 -22.89 -14.80 11.47
C ASP A 178 -22.44 -15.19 10.04
N LEU A 179 -21.90 -14.22 9.27
CA LEU A 179 -21.31 -14.51 7.96
C LEU A 179 -20.14 -15.50 8.04
N ALA A 180 -19.28 -15.38 9.06
CA ALA A 180 -18.16 -16.29 9.25
C ALA A 180 -18.63 -17.72 9.58
N VAL A 181 -19.64 -17.87 10.46
CA VAL A 181 -20.24 -19.16 10.81
C VAL A 181 -20.92 -19.79 9.59
N LYS A 182 -21.74 -19.02 8.86
CA LYS A 182 -22.39 -19.49 7.61
C LYS A 182 -21.37 -19.95 6.57
N ALA A 183 -20.28 -19.20 6.40
CA ALA A 183 -19.21 -19.59 5.48
C ALA A 183 -18.54 -20.91 5.93
N HIS A 184 -18.31 -21.09 7.23
CA HIS A 184 -17.75 -22.34 7.75
C HIS A 184 -18.68 -23.53 7.48
N ILE A 185 -19.97 -23.41 7.80
CA ILE A 185 -20.97 -24.46 7.54
C ILE A 185 -21.00 -24.84 6.06
N ARG A 186 -20.99 -23.85 5.16
CA ARG A 186 -20.97 -24.11 3.71
C ARG A 186 -19.74 -24.91 3.28
N HIS A 187 -18.55 -24.54 3.73
CA HIS A 187 -17.33 -25.20 3.27
C HIS A 187 -17.02 -26.52 3.99
N THR A 188 -17.48 -26.71 5.22
CA THR A 188 -17.14 -27.87 6.05
C THR A 188 -18.25 -28.90 6.09
N HIS A 189 -19.51 -28.46 6.12
CA HIS A 189 -20.67 -29.32 6.39
C HIS A 189 -21.61 -29.47 5.18
N THR A 190 -21.44 -28.68 4.13
CA THR A 190 -22.10 -28.94 2.84
C THR A 190 -21.12 -29.51 1.84
N LYS A 191 -21.45 -30.66 1.23
CA LYS A 191 -20.69 -31.18 0.09
C LYS A 191 -20.81 -30.15 -1.04
N GLU A 192 -19.76 -29.38 -1.29
CA GLU A 192 -19.64 -28.66 -2.55
C GLU A 192 -19.57 -29.72 -3.67
N VAL A 193 -20.70 -29.95 -4.34
CA VAL A 193 -20.68 -30.56 -5.67
C VAL A 193 -19.95 -29.52 -6.54
N ARG A 194 -18.68 -29.82 -6.85
CA ARG A 194 -17.88 -29.10 -7.83
C ARG A 194 -18.52 -29.15 -9.21
#